data_AF-A0A9W7WLT6-F1
#
_entry.id   AF-A0A9W7WLT6-F1
#
_cell.length_a   1.000
_cell.length_b   1.000
_cell.length_c   1.000
_cell.angle_alpha   90.00
_cell.angle_beta   90.00
_cell.angle_gamma   90.00
#
_symmetry.space_group_name_H-M   'P 1'
#
loop_
_entity.id
_entity.type
_entity.pdbx_description
1 polymer ?
#
loop_
_entity_poly.entity_id
_entity_poly.type
_entity_poly.pdbx_seq_one_letter_code
_entity_poly.pdbx_strand_id
1 'polypeptide(L)'
;MREREEDERKRREKHEEQLREKQEELEKMRQKIEKEREEEREEERQQRDEEREKLRREKEEKEREYQEKKTETMKRYEQLERKRKEMWERKQREDDERRAEERKRWRKRIDDIKREQQEEIKRRETQERERKEREEEERKEIKEEHERRIKEMKKKHEDEARKQAEEINEFKKKNDQVNKIRKHLEELKDHHELLEEFYKLLNDENRHRKAEKKDSETSTDNILVSKDQHYSLEAQIKSEQSTTMSNNLRQRGPLVTHQLPENAAAVGVQNNERNIVLLGKTGVGKSSVANTILGENRFKCGRSLSSVTNESTSESIVIDDRNLSVIDTPGFFGNTLSEEQLAREFARSVYLSAPGVHAFLFVVPFGRFTEQEEDILNRVQKVFGGNVLKHVIILFTYGDECDLATVESEIGQNEVVKRVIKRCQGYHIFNNRNLNDRQQVTDLLQKIDTMNVNGYYTDEMYEWAQKNTFEKFWYYFKQFFIAVVEYLREKINSFSRELFQQTRFAYGPV
;
A
#
# COMPACT_ATOMS: atom_id res chain seq x y z
N MET A 1 -102.86 -132.17 -28.69
CA MET A 1 -101.96 -131.93 -27.54
C MET A 1 -100.58 -131.47 -28.05
N ARG A 2 -99.88 -132.27 -28.86
CA ARG A 2 -98.55 -131.91 -29.40
C ARG A 2 -98.50 -130.64 -30.26
N GLU A 3 -99.50 -130.36 -31.10
CA GLU A 3 -99.53 -129.11 -31.90
C GLU A 3 -99.69 -127.82 -31.08
N ARG A 4 -100.43 -127.85 -29.95
CA ARG A 4 -100.63 -126.66 -29.11
C ARG A 4 -99.38 -126.30 -28.31
N GLU A 5 -98.63 -127.29 -27.87
CA GLU A 5 -97.34 -127.10 -27.17
C GLU A 5 -96.26 -126.54 -28.11
N GLU A 6 -96.28 -126.98 -29.38
CA GLU A 6 -95.35 -126.48 -30.39
C GLU A 6 -95.66 -125.01 -30.78
N ASP A 7 -96.94 -124.64 -30.85
CA ASP A 7 -97.37 -123.26 -31.10
C ASP A 7 -97.06 -122.31 -29.94
N GLU A 8 -97.22 -122.74 -28.69
CA GLU A 8 -96.80 -121.95 -27.53
C GLU A 8 -95.28 -121.77 -27.48
N ARG A 9 -94.51 -122.80 -27.83
CA ARG A 9 -93.05 -122.69 -27.91
C ARG A 9 -92.63 -121.68 -28.99
N LYS A 10 -93.23 -121.74 -30.18
CA LYS A 10 -92.99 -120.77 -31.27
C LYS A 10 -93.37 -119.34 -30.89
N ARG A 11 -94.43 -119.14 -30.09
CA ARG A 11 -94.82 -117.82 -29.57
C ARG A 11 -93.82 -117.28 -28.55
N ARG A 12 -93.31 -118.13 -27.65
CA ARG A 12 -92.28 -117.74 -26.68
C ARG A 12 -90.96 -117.43 -27.36
N GLU A 13 -90.52 -118.26 -28.30
CA GLU A 13 -89.32 -118.02 -29.13
C GLU A 13 -89.44 -116.68 -29.88
N LYS A 14 -90.58 -116.39 -30.52
CA LYS A 14 -90.83 -115.09 -31.18
C LYS A 14 -90.83 -113.90 -30.21
N HIS A 15 -91.39 -114.07 -29.00
CA HIS A 15 -91.42 -112.99 -28.02
C HIS A 15 -90.03 -112.71 -27.43
N GLU A 16 -89.25 -113.77 -27.20
CA GLU A 16 -87.87 -113.69 -26.73
C GLU A 16 -86.95 -113.08 -27.80
N GLU A 17 -87.17 -113.42 -29.07
CA GLU A 17 -86.53 -112.77 -30.22
C GLU A 17 -86.87 -111.28 -30.30
N GLN A 18 -88.15 -110.90 -30.15
CA GLN A 18 -88.56 -109.48 -30.09
C GLN A 18 -87.95 -108.73 -28.89
N LEU A 19 -87.76 -109.39 -27.75
CA LEU A 19 -87.11 -108.81 -26.58
C LEU A 19 -85.62 -108.59 -26.82
N ARG A 20 -84.94 -109.54 -27.48
CA ARG A 20 -83.54 -109.38 -27.90
C ARG A 20 -83.38 -108.26 -28.92
N GLU A 21 -84.25 -108.19 -29.92
CA GLU A 21 -84.25 -107.09 -30.90
C GLU A 21 -84.42 -105.72 -30.23
N LYS A 22 -85.38 -105.60 -29.29
CA LYS A 22 -85.56 -104.35 -28.52
C LYS A 22 -84.37 -104.02 -27.63
N GLN A 23 -83.71 -105.02 -27.04
CA GLN A 23 -82.50 -104.81 -26.25
C GLN A 23 -81.34 -104.34 -27.13
N GLU A 24 -81.15 -104.94 -28.31
CA GLU A 24 -80.16 -104.49 -29.29
C GLU A 24 -80.44 -103.08 -29.81
N GLU A 25 -81.70 -102.73 -30.05
CA GLU A 25 -82.10 -101.36 -30.44
C GLU A 25 -81.79 -100.35 -29.33
N LEU A 26 -82.11 -100.68 -28.08
CA LEU A 26 -81.79 -99.82 -26.93
C LEU A 26 -80.28 -99.67 -26.73
N GLU A 27 -79.50 -100.73 -26.94
CA GLU A 27 -78.05 -100.68 -26.84
C GLU A 27 -77.44 -99.83 -27.94
N LYS A 28 -77.90 -99.97 -29.19
CA LYS A 28 -77.53 -99.10 -30.32
C LYS A 28 -77.89 -97.64 -30.04
N MET A 29 -79.06 -97.38 -29.45
CA MET A 29 -79.49 -96.03 -29.09
C MET A 29 -78.62 -95.43 -27.98
N ARG A 30 -78.24 -96.21 -26.96
CA ARG A 30 -77.33 -95.77 -25.90
C ARG A 30 -75.94 -95.45 -26.44
N GLN A 31 -75.38 -96.33 -27.27
CA GLN A 31 -74.09 -96.11 -27.91
C GLN A 31 -74.09 -94.84 -28.77
N LYS A 32 -75.20 -94.58 -29.49
CA LYS A 32 -75.35 -93.36 -30.28
C LYS A 32 -75.35 -92.09 -29.41
N ILE A 33 -76.14 -92.08 -28.33
CA ILE A 33 -76.20 -90.94 -27.40
C ILE A 33 -74.85 -90.72 -26.70
N GLU A 34 -74.17 -91.79 -26.32
CA GLU A 34 -72.85 -91.69 -25.68
C GLU A 34 -71.80 -91.12 -26.63
N LYS A 35 -71.84 -91.55 -27.90
CA LYS A 35 -70.97 -91.01 -28.95
C LYS A 35 -71.24 -89.54 -29.24
N GLU A 36 -72.50 -89.13 -29.36
CA GLU A 36 -72.89 -87.71 -29.54
C GLU A 36 -72.41 -86.84 -28.36
N ARG A 37 -72.55 -87.34 -27.12
CA ARG A 37 -72.05 -86.65 -25.93
C ARG A 37 -70.53 -86.60 -25.85
N GLU A 38 -69.84 -87.59 -26.40
CA GLU A 38 -68.38 -87.61 -26.46
C GLU A 38 -67.88 -86.61 -27.51
N GLU A 39 -68.52 -86.55 -28.68
CA GLU A 39 -68.29 -85.55 -29.73
C GLU A 39 -68.52 -84.12 -29.20
N GLU A 40 -69.64 -83.86 -28.50
CA GLU A 40 -69.93 -82.54 -27.90
C GLU A 40 -68.87 -82.13 -26.85
N ARG A 41 -68.41 -83.07 -26.01
CA ARG A 41 -67.33 -82.82 -25.04
C ARG A 41 -65.98 -82.58 -25.70
N GLU A 42 -65.76 -83.18 -26.86
CA GLU A 42 -64.54 -82.98 -27.66
C GLU A 42 -64.56 -81.60 -28.35
N GLU A 43 -65.70 -81.20 -28.89
CA GLU A 43 -65.92 -79.84 -29.43
C GLU A 43 -65.75 -78.77 -28.35
N GLU A 44 -66.32 -78.94 -27.16
CA GLU A 44 -66.11 -78.00 -26.06
C GLU A 44 -64.65 -77.92 -25.61
N ARG A 45 -63.91 -79.04 -25.65
CA ARG A 45 -62.48 -79.06 -25.33
C ARG A 45 -61.70 -78.29 -26.39
N GLN A 46 -61.99 -78.52 -27.68
CA GLN A 46 -61.38 -77.77 -28.77
C GLN A 46 -61.64 -76.26 -28.65
N GLN A 47 -62.88 -75.84 -28.38
CA GLN A 47 -63.20 -74.42 -28.20
C GLN A 47 -62.44 -73.79 -27.02
N ARG A 48 -62.34 -74.49 -25.89
CA ARG A 48 -61.57 -74.01 -24.73
C ARG A 48 -60.07 -73.92 -25.02
N ASP A 49 -59.53 -74.86 -25.78
CA ASP A 49 -58.11 -74.86 -26.15
C ASP A 49 -57.80 -73.76 -27.17
N GLU A 50 -58.69 -73.53 -28.15
CA GLU A 50 -58.60 -72.40 -29.09
C GLU A 50 -58.66 -71.04 -28.38
N GLU A 51 -59.59 -70.89 -27.43
CA GLU A 51 -59.72 -69.65 -26.64
C GLU A 51 -58.48 -69.40 -25.77
N ARG A 52 -57.94 -70.45 -25.13
CA ARG A 52 -56.66 -70.39 -24.40
C ARG A 52 -55.51 -70.00 -25.31
N GLU A 53 -55.46 -70.55 -26.51
CA GLU A 53 -54.40 -70.25 -27.48
C GLU A 53 -54.48 -68.79 -27.95
N LYS A 54 -55.69 -68.29 -28.22
CA LYS A 54 -55.94 -66.89 -28.58
C LYS A 54 -55.49 -65.94 -27.47
N LEU A 55 -55.86 -66.22 -26.22
CA LEU A 55 -55.46 -65.41 -25.06
C LEU A 55 -53.92 -65.41 -24.87
N ARG A 56 -53.28 -66.56 -25.11
CA ARG A 56 -51.81 -66.67 -25.06
C ARG A 56 -51.18 -65.79 -26.14
N ARG A 57 -51.67 -65.84 -27.38
CA ARG A 57 -51.17 -65.02 -28.50
C ARG A 57 -51.33 -63.52 -28.21
N GLU A 58 -52.49 -63.09 -27.71
CA GLU A 58 -52.72 -61.69 -27.32
C GLU A 58 -51.77 -61.22 -26.21
N LYS A 59 -51.47 -62.08 -25.23
CA LYS A 59 -50.53 -61.77 -24.16
C LYS A 59 -49.09 -61.65 -24.67
N GLU A 60 -48.68 -62.56 -25.55
CA GLU A 60 -47.36 -62.53 -26.19
C GLU A 60 -47.19 -61.32 -27.12
N GLU A 61 -48.24 -60.89 -27.79
CA GLU A 61 -48.25 -59.66 -28.61
C GLU A 61 -48.10 -58.41 -27.73
N LYS A 62 -48.90 -58.27 -26.66
CA LYS A 62 -48.79 -57.15 -25.72
C LYS A 62 -47.41 -57.08 -25.05
N GLU A 63 -46.82 -58.22 -24.72
CA GLU A 63 -45.46 -58.27 -24.18
C GLU A 63 -44.44 -57.80 -25.23
N ARG A 64 -44.57 -58.22 -26.49
CA ARG A 64 -43.70 -57.74 -27.57
C ARG A 64 -43.83 -56.22 -27.79
N GLU A 65 -45.04 -55.69 -27.87
CA GLU A 65 -45.28 -54.25 -27.98
C GLU A 65 -44.67 -53.48 -26.80
N TYR A 66 -44.81 -53.99 -25.59
CA TYR A 66 -44.21 -53.39 -24.40
C TYR A 66 -42.69 -53.37 -24.47
N GLN A 67 -42.06 -54.49 -24.86
CA GLN A 67 -40.60 -54.56 -25.00
C GLN A 67 -40.10 -53.64 -26.11
N GLU A 68 -40.79 -53.59 -27.26
CA GLU A 68 -40.43 -52.70 -28.35
C GLU A 68 -40.49 -51.23 -27.92
N LYS A 69 -41.62 -50.80 -27.32
CA LYS A 69 -41.80 -49.44 -26.80
C LYS A 69 -40.76 -49.08 -25.73
N LYS A 70 -40.41 -50.04 -24.86
CA LYS A 70 -39.35 -49.89 -23.86
C LYS A 70 -37.99 -49.66 -24.53
N THR A 71 -37.62 -50.46 -25.53
CA THR A 71 -36.35 -50.30 -26.25
C THR A 71 -36.28 -48.99 -27.03
N GLU A 72 -37.38 -48.58 -27.68
CA GLU A 72 -37.46 -47.31 -28.40
C GLU A 72 -37.30 -46.11 -27.46
N THR A 73 -37.99 -46.17 -26.31
CA THR A 73 -37.88 -45.15 -25.26
C THR A 73 -36.43 -45.05 -24.74
N MET A 74 -35.79 -46.20 -24.49
CA MET A 74 -34.39 -46.26 -24.04
C MET A 74 -33.43 -45.64 -25.07
N LYS A 75 -33.57 -45.99 -26.35
CA LYS A 75 -32.79 -45.38 -27.45
C LYS A 75 -32.98 -43.87 -27.52
N ARG A 76 -34.21 -43.39 -27.30
CA ARG A 76 -34.51 -41.95 -27.26
C ARG A 76 -33.81 -41.24 -26.10
N TYR A 77 -33.76 -41.86 -24.92
CA TYR A 77 -33.02 -41.34 -23.77
C TYR A 77 -31.51 -41.31 -24.02
N GLU A 78 -30.93 -42.37 -24.56
CA GLU A 78 -29.50 -42.42 -24.91
C GLU A 78 -29.12 -41.32 -25.91
N GLN A 79 -29.96 -41.08 -26.92
CA GLN A 79 -29.75 -39.99 -27.89
C GLN A 79 -29.80 -38.61 -27.23
N LEU A 80 -30.75 -38.39 -26.31
CA LEU A 80 -30.85 -37.13 -25.57
C LEU A 80 -29.64 -36.90 -24.67
N GLU A 81 -29.18 -37.95 -23.99
CA GLU A 81 -28.00 -37.89 -23.13
C GLU A 81 -26.72 -37.60 -23.94
N ARG A 82 -26.57 -38.25 -25.10
CA ARG A 82 -25.48 -37.97 -26.03
C ARG A 82 -25.49 -36.51 -26.48
N LYS A 83 -26.65 -35.99 -26.91
CA LYS A 83 -26.79 -34.57 -27.30
C LYS A 83 -26.46 -33.62 -26.14
N ARG A 84 -26.89 -33.95 -24.92
CA ARG A 84 -26.59 -33.17 -23.72
C ARG A 84 -25.08 -33.13 -23.45
N LYS A 85 -24.40 -34.27 -23.59
CA LYS A 85 -22.96 -34.39 -23.41
C LYS A 85 -22.18 -33.61 -24.47
N GLU A 86 -22.54 -33.76 -25.74
CA GLU A 86 -21.94 -33.01 -26.85
C GLU A 86 -22.11 -31.48 -26.67
N MET A 87 -23.30 -31.04 -26.26
CA MET A 87 -23.57 -29.63 -25.95
C MET A 87 -22.71 -29.12 -24.79
N TRP A 88 -22.56 -29.92 -23.73
CA TRP A 88 -21.73 -29.58 -22.58
C TRP A 88 -20.25 -29.48 -22.96
N GLU A 89 -19.72 -30.45 -23.71
CA GLU A 89 -18.33 -30.45 -24.20
C GLU A 89 -18.03 -29.30 -25.14
N ARG A 90 -18.98 -28.93 -26.02
CA ARG A 90 -18.85 -27.76 -26.89
C ARG A 90 -18.74 -26.47 -26.08
N LYS A 91 -19.62 -26.29 -25.08
CA LYS A 91 -19.59 -25.12 -24.20
C LYS A 91 -18.29 -25.04 -23.38
N GLN A 92 -17.80 -26.18 -22.89
CA GLN A 92 -16.50 -26.23 -22.21
C GLN A 92 -15.35 -25.78 -23.12
N ARG A 93 -15.31 -26.27 -24.37
CA ARG A 93 -14.30 -25.84 -25.35
C ARG A 93 -14.37 -24.34 -25.65
N GLU A 94 -15.57 -23.79 -25.87
CA GLU A 94 -15.76 -22.35 -26.09
C GLU A 94 -15.31 -21.52 -24.87
N ASP A 95 -15.56 -22.00 -23.64
CA ASP A 95 -15.12 -21.34 -22.40
C ASP A 95 -13.60 -21.50 -22.15
N ASP A 96 -13.00 -22.62 -22.54
CA ASP A 96 -11.54 -22.83 -22.52
C ASP A 96 -10.83 -21.91 -23.50
N GLU A 97 -11.36 -21.79 -24.72
CA GLU A 97 -10.81 -20.92 -25.77
C GLU A 97 -10.89 -19.44 -25.36
N ARG A 98 -12.03 -19.00 -24.83
CA ARG A 98 -12.18 -17.64 -24.29
C ARG A 98 -11.16 -17.34 -23.18
N ARG A 99 -10.94 -18.29 -22.27
CA ARG A 99 -9.92 -18.17 -21.20
C ARG A 99 -8.49 -18.13 -21.76
N ALA A 100 -8.21 -18.90 -22.82
CA ALA A 100 -6.90 -18.88 -23.47
C ALA A 100 -6.62 -17.53 -24.15
N GLU A 101 -7.62 -16.93 -24.79
CA GLU A 101 -7.52 -15.59 -25.36
C GLU A 101 -7.32 -14.50 -24.31
N GLU A 102 -8.06 -14.55 -23.20
CA GLU A 102 -7.87 -13.64 -22.07
C GLU A 102 -6.45 -13.76 -21.49
N ARG A 103 -5.95 -14.99 -21.28
CA ARG A 103 -4.56 -15.23 -20.85
C ARG A 103 -3.54 -14.63 -21.80
N LYS A 104 -3.77 -14.71 -23.12
CA LYS A 104 -2.90 -14.05 -24.12
C LYS A 104 -2.94 -12.54 -23.99
N ARG A 105 -4.11 -11.93 -23.81
CA ARG A 105 -4.27 -10.47 -23.62
C ARG A 105 -3.56 -9.99 -22.35
N TRP A 106 -3.75 -10.70 -21.24
CA TRP A 106 -3.08 -10.41 -19.97
C TRP A 106 -1.57 -10.52 -20.07
N ARG A 107 -1.07 -11.59 -20.70
CA ARG A 107 0.37 -11.75 -20.93
C ARG A 107 0.96 -10.57 -21.70
N LYS A 108 0.29 -10.16 -22.79
CA LYS A 108 0.72 -9.00 -23.59
C LYS A 108 0.79 -7.73 -22.74
N ARG A 109 -0.24 -7.46 -21.93
CA ARG A 109 -0.28 -6.28 -21.06
C ARG A 109 0.81 -6.31 -19.98
N ILE A 110 1.10 -7.48 -19.41
CA ILE A 110 2.20 -7.65 -18.45
C ILE A 110 3.55 -7.35 -19.13
N ASP A 111 3.75 -7.83 -20.36
CA ASP A 111 4.98 -7.58 -21.11
C ASP A 111 5.11 -6.09 -21.51
N ASP A 112 4.01 -5.43 -21.82
CA ASP A 112 3.97 -3.97 -22.07
C ASP A 112 4.39 -3.19 -20.82
N ILE A 113 3.81 -3.49 -19.65
CA ILE A 113 4.15 -2.86 -18.37
C ILE A 113 5.62 -3.08 -18.02
N LYS A 114 6.14 -4.31 -18.23
CA LYS A 114 7.56 -4.60 -17.99
C LYS A 114 8.48 -3.76 -18.88
N ARG A 115 8.10 -3.53 -20.14
CA ARG A 115 8.87 -2.68 -21.06
C ARG A 115 8.85 -1.22 -20.61
N GLU A 116 7.68 -0.69 -20.27
CA GLU A 116 7.55 0.69 -19.76
C GLU A 116 8.41 0.91 -18.51
N GLN A 117 8.40 -0.05 -17.56
CA GLN A 117 9.25 0.02 -16.37
C GLN A 117 10.74 0.01 -16.71
N GLN A 118 11.17 -0.81 -17.67
CA GLN A 118 12.57 -0.84 -18.10
C GLN A 118 12.99 0.46 -18.78
N GLU A 119 12.12 1.07 -19.58
CA GLU A 119 12.39 2.36 -20.22
C GLU A 119 12.48 3.49 -19.19
N GLU A 120 11.61 3.51 -18.19
CA GLU A 120 11.66 4.49 -17.10
C GLU A 120 12.92 4.33 -16.24
N ILE A 121 13.35 3.09 -15.95
CA ILE A 121 14.62 2.84 -15.25
C ILE A 121 15.79 3.40 -16.06
N LYS A 122 15.87 3.07 -17.36
CA LYS A 122 16.93 3.60 -18.24
C LYS A 122 16.93 5.12 -18.27
N ARG A 123 15.74 5.75 -18.36
CA ARG A 123 15.60 7.20 -18.36
C ARG A 123 16.16 7.82 -17.07
N ARG A 124 15.87 7.23 -15.92
CA ARG A 124 16.40 7.68 -14.62
C ARG A 124 17.90 7.50 -14.51
N GLU A 125 18.43 6.37 -14.97
CA GLU A 125 19.88 6.13 -15.01
C GLU A 125 20.60 7.15 -15.90
N THR A 126 20.03 7.51 -17.05
CA THR A 126 20.56 8.57 -17.91
C THR A 126 20.52 9.93 -17.21
N GLN A 127 19.39 10.31 -16.61
CA GLN A 127 19.26 11.57 -15.89
C GLN A 127 20.22 11.67 -14.70
N GLU A 128 20.43 10.57 -13.96
CA GLU A 128 21.35 10.54 -12.83
C GLU A 128 22.81 10.66 -13.30
N ARG A 129 23.16 10.02 -14.43
CA ARG A 129 24.49 10.15 -15.04
C ARG A 129 24.75 11.59 -15.46
N GLU A 130 23.82 12.22 -16.19
CA GLU A 130 23.92 13.62 -16.59
C GLU A 130 24.00 14.57 -15.38
N ARG A 131 23.27 14.29 -14.30
CA ARG A 131 23.34 15.09 -13.08
C ARG A 131 24.73 14.98 -12.44
N LYS A 132 25.30 13.78 -12.35
CA LYS A 132 26.64 13.55 -11.80
C LYS A 132 27.71 14.24 -12.65
N GLU A 133 27.59 14.19 -13.98
CA GLU A 133 28.50 14.89 -14.90
C GLU A 133 28.45 16.41 -14.68
N ARG A 134 27.25 17.01 -14.60
CA ARG A 134 27.09 18.44 -14.29
C ARG A 134 27.68 18.81 -12.92
N GLU A 135 27.39 18.03 -11.88
CA GLU A 135 27.95 18.25 -10.54
C GLU A 135 29.49 18.13 -10.53
N GLU A 136 30.07 17.26 -11.34
CA GLU A 136 31.52 17.12 -11.48
C GLU A 136 32.15 18.32 -12.22
N GLU A 137 31.50 18.81 -13.28
CA GLU A 137 31.91 20.02 -14.00
C GLU A 137 31.86 21.26 -13.09
N GLU A 138 30.76 21.49 -12.37
CA GLU A 138 30.65 22.59 -11.41
C GLU A 138 31.74 22.51 -10.33
N ARG A 139 32.05 21.31 -9.83
CA ARG A 139 33.15 21.11 -8.86
C ARG A 139 34.52 21.45 -9.45
N LYS A 140 34.76 21.12 -10.72
CA LYS A 140 35.99 21.49 -11.42
C LYS A 140 36.10 23.01 -11.56
N GLU A 141 35.04 23.67 -11.99
CA GLU A 141 34.99 25.14 -12.13
C GLU A 141 35.24 25.85 -10.79
N ILE A 142 34.55 25.44 -9.72
CA ILE A 142 34.75 26.00 -8.37
C ILE A 142 36.19 25.79 -7.90
N LYS A 143 36.78 24.63 -8.18
CA LYS A 143 38.17 24.33 -7.80
C LYS A 143 39.16 25.22 -8.54
N GLU A 144 38.98 25.39 -9.86
CA GLU A 144 39.81 26.27 -10.68
C GLU A 144 39.69 27.73 -10.25
N GLU A 145 38.47 28.19 -9.95
CA GLU A 145 38.24 29.53 -9.41
C GLU A 145 38.94 29.74 -8.06
N HIS A 146 38.82 28.77 -7.16
CA HIS A 146 39.48 28.84 -5.86
C HIS A 146 41.00 28.89 -6.00
N GLU A 147 41.57 28.09 -6.91
CA GLU A 147 43.01 28.10 -7.19
C GLU A 147 43.47 29.46 -7.75
N ARG A 148 42.71 30.04 -8.69
CA ARG A 148 42.98 31.37 -9.24
C ARG A 148 42.94 32.44 -8.16
N ARG A 149 41.93 32.41 -7.28
CA ARG A 149 41.80 33.36 -6.16
C ARG A 149 42.96 33.26 -5.18
N ILE A 150 43.44 32.05 -4.88
CA ILE A 150 44.64 31.84 -4.07
C ILE A 150 45.88 32.46 -4.74
N LYS A 151 46.08 32.24 -6.05
CA LYS A 151 47.20 32.84 -6.80
C LYS A 151 47.14 34.37 -6.77
N GLU A 152 45.97 34.97 -6.96
CA GLU A 152 45.77 36.41 -6.87
C GLU A 152 46.09 36.96 -5.46
N MET A 153 45.60 36.32 -4.40
CA MET A 153 45.91 36.73 -3.03
C MET A 153 47.40 36.66 -2.73
N LYS A 154 48.08 35.58 -3.15
CA LYS A 154 49.52 35.45 -2.99
C LYS A 154 50.28 36.59 -3.68
N LYS A 155 49.90 36.90 -4.93
CA LYS A 155 50.51 38.01 -5.69
C LYS A 155 50.29 39.36 -5.02
N LYS A 156 49.09 39.63 -4.50
CA LYS A 156 48.79 40.86 -3.75
C LYS A 156 49.68 41.00 -2.52
N HIS A 157 49.82 39.93 -1.73
CA HIS A 157 50.69 39.94 -0.55
C HIS A 157 52.17 40.09 -0.92
N GLU A 158 52.61 39.50 -2.03
CA GLU A 158 53.98 39.69 -2.54
C GLU A 158 54.24 41.15 -2.97
N ASP A 159 53.30 41.76 -3.71
CA ASP A 159 53.39 43.17 -4.11
C ASP A 159 53.33 44.13 -2.91
N GLU A 160 52.49 43.83 -1.90
CA GLU A 160 52.43 44.58 -0.63
C GLU A 160 53.75 44.47 0.15
N ALA A 161 54.31 43.27 0.25
CA ALA A 161 55.60 43.05 0.90
C ALA A 161 56.72 43.82 0.17
N ARG A 162 56.69 43.86 -1.17
CA ARG A 162 57.65 44.66 -1.96
C ARG A 162 57.51 46.16 -1.66
N LYS A 163 56.28 46.70 -1.63
CA LYS A 163 56.05 48.11 -1.29
C LYS A 163 56.53 48.46 0.12
N GLN A 164 56.22 47.62 1.11
CA GLN A 164 56.71 47.81 2.48
C GLN A 164 58.24 47.79 2.55
N ALA A 165 58.90 46.89 1.80
CA ALA A 165 60.35 46.85 1.71
C ALA A 165 60.93 48.13 1.08
N GLU A 166 60.27 48.68 0.04
CA GLU A 166 60.65 49.95 -0.58
C GLU A 166 60.50 51.14 0.38
N GLU A 167 59.39 51.24 1.11
CA GLU A 167 59.17 52.28 2.13
C GLU A 167 60.21 52.21 3.25
N ILE A 168 60.53 51.01 3.75
CA ILE A 168 61.59 50.81 4.74
C ILE A 168 62.94 51.26 4.18
N ASN A 169 63.23 50.99 2.91
CA ASN A 169 64.47 51.42 2.28
C ASN A 169 64.55 52.94 2.14
N GLU A 170 63.44 53.61 1.80
CA GLU A 170 63.37 55.07 1.76
C GLU A 170 63.54 55.69 3.15
N PHE A 171 62.90 55.11 4.16
CA PHE A 171 63.06 55.52 5.56
C PHE A 171 64.50 55.40 6.03
N LYS A 172 65.19 54.30 5.70
CA LYS A 172 66.63 54.13 5.98
C LYS A 172 67.48 55.23 5.38
N LYS A 173 67.26 55.60 4.11
CA LYS A 173 67.98 56.71 3.46
C LYS A 173 67.78 58.06 4.16
N LYS A 174 66.54 58.36 4.59
CA LYS A 174 66.24 59.57 5.36
C LYS A 174 66.92 59.54 6.73
N ASN A 175 66.90 58.39 7.41
CA ASN A 175 67.58 58.22 8.69
C ASN A 175 69.10 58.41 8.57
N ASP A 176 69.72 57.92 7.50
CA ASP A 176 71.14 58.15 7.22
C ASP A 176 71.46 59.62 6.99
N GLN A 177 70.58 60.37 6.31
CA GLN A 177 70.72 61.82 6.18
C GLN A 177 70.60 62.54 7.54
N VAL A 178 69.62 62.17 8.37
CA VAL A 178 69.46 62.71 9.71
C VAL A 178 70.70 62.43 10.57
N ASN A 179 71.25 61.22 10.50
CA ASN A 179 72.48 60.86 11.21
C ASN A 179 73.68 61.70 10.77
N LYS A 180 73.80 62.01 9.46
CA LYS A 180 74.85 62.92 8.96
C LYS A 180 74.67 64.34 9.48
N ILE A 181 73.45 64.88 9.46
CA ILE A 181 73.15 66.21 10.01
C ILE A 181 73.48 66.26 11.50
N ARG A 182 73.08 65.23 12.26
CA ARG A 182 73.36 65.13 13.69
C ARG A 182 74.87 65.15 13.96
N LYS A 183 75.66 64.43 13.16
CA LYS A 183 77.12 64.44 13.28
C LYS A 183 77.71 65.83 13.04
N HIS A 184 77.26 66.53 12.00
CA HIS A 184 77.69 67.92 11.76
C HIS A 184 77.25 68.87 12.86
N LEU A 185 76.09 68.66 13.47
CA LEU A 185 75.61 69.46 14.60
C LEU A 185 76.46 69.23 15.86
N GLU A 186 76.92 68.00 16.10
CA GLU A 186 77.85 67.66 17.18
C GLU A 186 79.23 68.32 16.93
N GLU A 187 79.76 68.24 15.71
CA GLU A 187 80.98 68.95 15.31
C GLU A 187 80.84 70.47 15.52
N LEU A 188 79.67 71.05 15.20
CA LEU A 188 79.40 72.47 15.43
C LEU A 188 79.33 72.83 16.93
N LYS A 189 78.82 71.93 17.76
CA LYS A 189 78.80 72.09 19.22
C LYS A 189 80.21 72.05 19.80
N ASP A 190 81.03 71.10 19.38
CA ASP A 190 82.44 71.02 19.80
C ASP A 190 83.20 72.30 19.42
N HIS A 191 82.94 72.82 18.21
CA HIS A 191 83.48 74.12 17.78
C HIS A 191 82.97 75.29 18.63
N HIS A 192 81.71 75.26 19.07
CA HIS A 192 81.14 76.29 19.93
C HIS A 192 81.72 76.26 21.35
N GLU A 193 81.92 75.06 21.92
CA GLU A 193 82.60 74.89 23.22
C GLU A 193 84.05 75.39 23.17
N LEU A 194 84.78 75.07 22.10
CA LEU A 194 86.13 75.61 21.87
C LEU A 194 86.13 77.15 21.75
N LEU A 195 85.10 77.72 21.10
CA LEU A 195 84.94 79.17 20.98
C LEU A 195 84.60 79.82 22.33
N GLU A 196 83.80 79.17 23.17
CA GLU A 196 83.53 79.63 24.54
C GLU A 196 84.79 79.57 25.41
N GLU A 197 85.60 78.51 25.30
CA GLU A 197 86.91 78.42 25.97
C GLU A 197 87.86 79.52 25.48
N PHE A 198 87.91 79.77 24.17
CA PHE A 198 88.70 80.87 23.59
C PHE A 198 88.21 82.24 24.05
N TYR A 199 86.89 82.45 24.15
CA TYR A 199 86.30 83.69 24.66
C TYR A 199 86.58 83.90 26.16
N LYS A 200 86.64 82.83 26.97
CA LYS A 200 87.07 82.90 28.37
C LYS A 200 88.54 83.29 28.49
N LEU A 201 89.42 82.68 27.70
CA LEU A 201 90.85 83.04 27.67
C LEU A 201 91.09 84.49 27.24
N LEU A 202 90.40 84.98 26.21
CA LEU A 202 90.46 86.38 25.78
C LEU A 202 89.92 87.35 26.84
N ASN A 203 88.88 86.96 27.59
CA ASN A 203 88.34 87.78 28.67
C ASN A 203 89.27 87.80 29.91
N ASP A 204 89.97 86.71 30.20
CA ASP A 204 90.97 86.66 31.27
C ASP A 204 92.24 87.47 30.89
N GLU A 205 92.68 87.42 29.63
CA GLU A 205 93.76 88.25 29.10
C GLU A 205 93.39 89.75 29.09
N ASN A 206 92.13 90.09 28.80
CA ASN A 206 91.62 91.47 28.85
C ASN A 206 91.33 91.97 30.28
N ARG A 207 91.06 91.09 31.25
CA ARG A 207 90.97 91.45 32.69
C ARG A 207 92.35 91.72 33.30
N HIS A 208 93.40 91.08 32.79
CA HIS A 208 94.78 91.41 33.16
C HIS A 208 95.32 92.70 32.51
N ARG A 209 94.80 93.10 31.33
CA ARG A 209 95.19 94.34 30.64
C ARG A 209 94.40 95.61 31.04
N LYS A 210 93.25 95.48 31.72
CA LYS A 210 92.38 96.61 32.13
C LYS A 210 92.34 96.86 33.65
N ALA A 211 93.45 96.60 34.35
CA ALA A 211 93.68 97.05 35.73
C ALA A 211 94.70 98.22 35.85
N GLU A 212 95.12 98.82 34.73
CA GLU A 212 95.87 100.08 34.73
C GLU A 212 95.27 101.10 33.73
N LYS A 213 94.83 102.23 34.28
CA LYS A 213 94.56 103.54 33.64
C LYS A 213 93.26 103.76 32.84
N LYS A 214 92.25 104.20 33.59
CA LYS A 214 91.58 105.53 33.57
C LYS A 214 91.36 106.33 32.27
N ASP A 215 90.12 106.84 32.22
CA ASP A 215 89.62 108.18 31.83
C ASP A 215 89.10 108.46 30.39
N SER A 216 87.94 109.15 30.38
CA SER A 216 87.22 109.91 29.32
C SER A 216 86.54 109.10 28.20
N GLU A 217 85.20 109.06 28.07
CA GLU A 217 84.17 110.06 27.70
C GLU A 217 83.81 110.08 26.20
N THR A 218 82.51 109.86 25.91
CA THR A 218 81.71 110.35 24.75
C THR A 218 82.08 109.85 23.34
N SER A 219 81.22 109.75 22.33
CA SER A 219 79.77 109.75 22.08
C SER A 219 79.64 109.41 20.57
N THR A 220 78.56 108.73 20.14
CA THR A 220 77.80 108.88 18.87
C THR A 220 77.17 107.55 18.40
N ASP A 221 75.87 107.44 18.65
CA ASP A 221 74.77 107.33 17.68
C ASP A 221 74.71 106.25 16.56
N ASN A 222 73.62 105.47 16.69
CA ASN A 222 72.57 105.18 15.70
C ASN A 222 72.85 104.24 14.52
N ILE A 223 72.26 103.04 14.56
CA ILE A 223 71.26 102.60 13.57
C ILE A 223 70.08 101.92 14.29
N LEU A 224 68.90 102.49 14.07
CA LEU A 224 67.57 102.14 14.54
C LEU A 224 66.86 101.28 13.49
N VAL A 225 66.34 100.09 13.85
CA VAL A 225 65.04 99.53 13.41
C VAL A 225 64.66 98.47 14.47
N SER A 226 63.81 98.79 15.47
CA SER A 226 62.35 98.49 15.51
C SER A 226 61.99 97.05 15.14
N LYS A 227 61.10 96.31 15.80
CA LYS A 227 60.30 96.42 17.02
C LYS A 227 59.60 95.05 17.10
N ASP A 228 59.33 94.60 18.32
CA ASP A 228 58.12 93.84 18.69
C ASP A 228 57.64 92.72 17.74
N GLN A 229 57.96 91.47 18.09
CA GLN A 229 57.02 90.35 18.09
C GLN A 229 57.72 89.12 18.65
N HIS A 230 57.75 88.97 19.98
CA HIS A 230 58.06 87.66 20.57
C HIS A 230 57.49 87.50 21.98
N TYR A 231 56.16 87.63 22.10
CA TYR A 231 55.38 86.90 23.10
C TYR A 231 54.02 86.51 22.48
N SER A 232 53.62 85.26 22.76
CA SER A 232 52.29 84.68 22.51
C SER A 232 52.03 84.03 21.14
N LEU A 233 52.47 82.78 20.97
CA LEU A 233 51.76 81.78 20.16
C LEU A 233 51.68 80.41 20.89
N GLU A 234 51.27 80.45 22.17
CA GLU A 234 50.77 79.29 22.94
C GLU A 234 49.24 79.10 22.77
N ALA A 235 48.67 79.45 21.61
CA ALA A 235 47.25 79.29 21.36
C ALA A 235 46.95 79.07 19.87
N GLN A 236 47.38 77.92 19.33
CA GLN A 236 46.85 77.38 18.07
C GLN A 236 46.96 75.85 17.97
N ILE A 237 46.75 75.18 19.10
CA ILE A 237 46.43 73.74 19.18
C ILE A 237 45.20 73.63 20.07
N LYS A 238 44.00 73.89 19.52
CA LYS A 238 42.67 73.50 20.05
C LYS A 238 41.52 74.05 19.19
N SER A 239 41.22 73.36 18.10
CA SER A 239 39.91 73.28 17.39
C SER A 239 40.23 72.66 16.02
N GLU A 240 39.95 71.39 15.74
CA GLU A 240 38.64 70.89 15.35
C GLU A 240 38.56 69.39 15.63
N GLN A 241 37.99 69.00 16.76
CA GLN A 241 37.36 67.69 16.93
C GLN A 241 36.16 67.88 17.87
N SER A 242 34.95 67.94 17.30
CA SER A 242 33.72 67.62 18.01
C SER A 242 32.83 66.85 17.04
N THR A 243 32.76 65.52 17.18
CA THR A 243 31.69 64.80 17.90
C THR A 243 30.38 64.79 17.15
N THR A 244 29.89 63.61 16.75
CA THR A 244 28.51 63.23 17.07
C THR A 244 28.37 61.71 17.17
N MET A 245 27.97 61.24 18.35
CA MET A 245 27.56 59.87 18.64
C MET A 245 26.04 59.81 18.83
N SER A 246 25.45 58.70 18.34
CA SER A 246 24.38 57.88 18.93
C SER A 246 22.98 58.43 19.25
N ASN A 247 22.00 57.56 18.88
CA ASN A 247 20.65 57.31 19.45
C ASN A 247 19.52 58.30 19.04
N ASN A 248 18.24 57.94 18.81
CA ASN A 248 17.45 56.71 19.00
C ASN A 248 16.01 56.86 18.40
N LEU A 249 15.34 55.73 18.10
CA LEU A 249 13.92 55.39 18.42
C LEU A 249 12.68 55.90 17.60
N ARG A 250 11.97 54.91 17.02
CA ARG A 250 10.51 54.69 16.81
C ARG A 250 9.64 55.72 16.05
N GLN A 251 8.95 55.26 14.98
CA GLN A 251 7.53 54.82 15.02
C GLN A 251 6.98 54.39 13.64
N ARG A 252 6.09 53.37 13.69
CA ARG A 252 4.96 53.00 12.77
C ARG A 252 5.25 52.38 11.39
N GLY A 253 4.88 51.09 11.24
CA GLY A 253 4.42 50.49 9.97
C GLY A 253 2.89 50.66 9.79
N PRO A 254 2.16 49.84 9.00
CA PRO A 254 2.59 48.81 8.03
C PRO A 254 1.88 48.93 6.65
N LEU A 255 2.29 48.15 5.64
CA LEU A 255 1.31 47.58 4.70
C LEU A 255 1.78 46.25 4.08
N VAL A 256 0.96 45.24 4.33
CA VAL A 256 0.96 43.90 3.74
C VAL A 256 0.37 43.99 2.33
N THR A 257 0.94 43.27 1.37
CA THR A 257 0.14 42.57 0.36
C THR A 257 0.81 41.24 0.01
N HIS A 258 0.21 40.16 0.52
CA HIS A 258 0.30 38.82 -0.04
C HIS A 258 -0.21 38.82 -1.48
N GLN A 259 0.39 37.99 -2.34
CA GLN A 259 -0.32 37.35 -3.45
C GLN A 259 0.37 36.03 -3.82
N LEU A 260 -0.20 34.95 -3.29
CA LEU A 260 -0.30 33.66 -3.98
C LEU A 260 -1.57 33.73 -4.84
N PRO A 261 -1.59 33.20 -6.08
CA PRO A 261 -2.84 32.89 -6.74
C PRO A 261 -3.28 31.48 -6.38
N GLU A 262 -4.46 31.44 -5.78
CA GLU A 262 -5.40 30.33 -5.76
C GLU A 262 -5.70 29.84 -7.17
N ASN A 263 -5.89 28.52 -7.32
CA ASN A 263 -6.84 27.96 -8.28
C ASN A 263 -7.28 26.59 -7.75
N ALA A 264 -8.22 26.64 -6.81
CA ALA A 264 -9.08 25.52 -6.47
C ALA A 264 -10.43 25.73 -7.16
N ALA A 265 -10.68 25.04 -8.26
CA ALA A 265 -12.01 24.90 -8.84
C ALA A 265 -12.09 23.64 -9.71
N ALA A 266 -12.20 22.48 -9.05
CA ALA A 266 -12.82 21.29 -9.61
C ALA A 266 -13.40 20.48 -8.44
N VAL A 267 -14.54 20.95 -7.91
CA VAL A 267 -15.35 20.13 -6.99
C VAL A 267 -15.97 19.04 -7.86
N GLY A 268 -15.28 17.89 -7.94
CA GLY A 268 -15.88 16.65 -8.40
C GLY A 268 -17.06 16.30 -7.50
N VAL A 269 -18.15 15.86 -8.11
CA VAL A 269 -19.33 15.32 -7.42
C VAL A 269 -18.85 14.25 -6.43
N GLN A 270 -18.87 14.57 -5.14
CA GLN A 270 -18.50 13.63 -4.08
C GLN A 270 -19.57 12.53 -4.07
N ASN A 271 -19.16 11.30 -4.36
CA ASN A 271 -19.98 10.14 -4.08
C ASN A 271 -20.21 10.08 -2.57
N ASN A 272 -21.46 10.13 -2.11
CA ASN A 272 -21.84 10.20 -0.69
C ASN A 272 -21.73 8.84 0.04
N GLU A 273 -21.22 7.81 -0.62
CA GLU A 273 -21.01 6.49 -0.03
C GLU A 273 -19.60 6.37 0.56
N ARG A 274 -19.47 5.69 1.71
CA ARG A 274 -18.21 5.40 2.39
C ARG A 274 -18.20 3.92 2.78
N ASN A 275 -17.29 3.17 2.19
CA ASN A 275 -17.05 1.76 2.51
C ASN A 275 -15.82 1.65 3.41
N ILE A 276 -16.01 1.15 4.63
CA ILE A 276 -14.96 0.92 5.61
C ILE A 276 -14.80 -0.58 5.83
N VAL A 277 -13.59 -1.10 5.69
CA VAL A 277 -13.27 -2.51 5.96
C VAL A 277 -12.42 -2.62 7.22
N LEU A 278 -12.85 -3.43 8.18
CA LEU A 278 -12.09 -3.67 9.40
C LEU A 278 -11.12 -4.83 9.20
N LEU A 279 -9.85 -4.63 9.55
CA LEU A 279 -8.79 -5.64 9.47
C LEU A 279 -8.15 -5.84 10.85
N GLY A 280 -7.59 -7.02 11.10
CA GLY A 280 -6.87 -7.31 12.34
C GLY A 280 -7.04 -8.74 12.83
N LYS A 281 -6.32 -9.09 13.89
CA LYS A 281 -6.36 -10.43 14.51
C LYS A 281 -7.73 -10.74 15.11
N THR A 282 -7.94 -12.00 15.50
CA THR A 282 -9.12 -12.39 16.28
C THR A 282 -9.06 -11.77 17.68
N GLY A 283 -10.20 -11.31 18.20
CA GLY A 283 -10.30 -10.81 19.58
C GLY A 283 -9.80 -9.37 19.81
N VAL A 284 -9.37 -8.66 18.77
CA VAL A 284 -8.88 -7.26 18.89
C VAL A 284 -9.99 -6.21 19.04
N GLY A 285 -11.26 -6.64 18.90
CA GLY A 285 -12.43 -5.76 19.05
C GLY A 285 -13.00 -5.18 17.75
N LYS A 286 -12.78 -5.81 16.59
CA LYS A 286 -13.31 -5.33 15.28
C LYS A 286 -14.83 -5.13 15.29
N SER A 287 -15.60 -6.12 15.72
CA SER A 287 -17.06 -5.99 15.81
C SER A 287 -17.52 -4.88 16.78
N SER A 288 -16.77 -4.64 17.87
CA SER A 288 -17.06 -3.54 18.80
C SER A 288 -16.74 -2.18 18.18
N VAL A 289 -15.65 -2.08 17.41
CA VAL A 289 -15.35 -0.91 16.59
C VAL A 289 -16.48 -0.66 15.58
N ALA A 290 -16.94 -1.71 14.88
CA ALA A 290 -18.03 -1.59 13.92
C ALA A 290 -19.30 -1.02 14.55
N ASN A 291 -19.70 -1.55 15.70
CA ASN A 291 -20.84 -1.03 16.48
C ASN A 291 -20.63 0.42 16.92
N THR A 292 -19.40 0.79 17.30
CA THR A 292 -19.06 2.17 17.67
C THR A 292 -19.22 3.12 16.49
N ILE A 293 -18.72 2.74 15.30
CA ILE A 293 -18.89 3.52 14.07
C ILE A 293 -20.38 3.70 13.75
N LEU A 294 -21.14 2.61 13.77
CA LEU A 294 -22.57 2.63 13.48
C LEU A 294 -23.41 3.35 14.54
N GLY A 295 -22.91 3.45 15.78
CA GLY A 295 -23.64 4.04 16.90
C GLY A 295 -24.67 3.12 17.55
N GLU A 296 -24.69 1.85 17.16
CA GLU A 296 -25.63 0.85 17.63
C GLU A 296 -25.06 -0.57 17.51
N ASN A 297 -25.60 -1.50 18.31
CA ASN A 297 -25.09 -2.87 18.39
C ASN A 297 -25.68 -3.76 17.28
N ARG A 298 -25.18 -3.61 16.05
CA ARG A 298 -25.60 -4.47 14.92
C ARG A 298 -24.78 -5.75 14.78
N PHE A 299 -23.51 -5.73 15.15
CA PHE A 299 -22.63 -6.89 15.17
C PHE A 299 -22.61 -7.55 16.55
N LYS A 300 -22.64 -8.88 16.58
CA LYS A 300 -22.52 -9.65 17.82
C LYS A 300 -21.08 -9.57 18.33
N CYS A 301 -20.89 -8.96 19.51
CA CYS A 301 -19.61 -8.93 20.21
C CYS A 301 -19.75 -9.52 21.62
N GLY A 302 -18.76 -10.28 22.08
CA GLY A 302 -18.74 -10.87 23.42
C GLY A 302 -17.37 -11.39 23.82
N ARG A 303 -17.09 -11.45 25.13
CA ARG A 303 -15.87 -12.07 25.69
C ARG A 303 -16.04 -13.60 25.65
N SER A 304 -15.69 -14.21 24.53
CA SER A 304 -15.68 -15.67 24.34
C SER A 304 -14.24 -16.17 24.18
N LEU A 305 -13.98 -17.41 24.61
CA LEU A 305 -12.71 -18.11 24.34
C LEU A 305 -12.62 -18.57 22.87
N SER A 306 -13.72 -18.53 22.12
CA SER A 306 -13.80 -18.84 20.69
C SER A 306 -14.20 -17.61 19.86
N SER A 307 -13.86 -17.60 18.56
CA SER A 307 -14.25 -16.53 17.64
C SER A 307 -15.78 -16.47 17.49
N VAL A 308 -16.35 -15.29 17.66
CA VAL A 308 -17.80 -15.05 17.49
C VAL A 308 -18.12 -14.77 16.02
N THR A 309 -17.25 -14.02 15.32
CA THR A 309 -17.38 -13.71 13.89
C THR A 309 -16.60 -14.74 13.08
N ASN A 310 -17.31 -15.52 12.26
CA ASN A 310 -16.75 -16.56 11.39
C ASN A 310 -16.88 -16.25 9.90
N GLU A 311 -17.69 -15.26 9.53
CA GLU A 311 -17.87 -14.80 8.16
C GLU A 311 -17.89 -13.27 8.11
N SER A 312 -17.42 -12.70 7.01
CA SER A 312 -17.44 -11.27 6.77
C SER A 312 -18.88 -10.80 6.55
N THR A 313 -19.27 -9.73 7.24
CA THR A 313 -20.63 -9.19 7.21
C THR A 313 -20.57 -7.68 7.01
N SER A 314 -21.56 -7.13 6.32
CA SER A 314 -21.66 -5.70 6.03
C SER A 314 -22.94 -5.15 6.62
N GLU A 315 -22.83 -4.01 7.28
CA GLU A 315 -23.95 -3.24 7.79
C GLU A 315 -23.83 -1.79 7.31
N SER A 316 -24.97 -1.17 7.00
CA SER A 316 -25.00 0.19 6.46
C SER A 316 -25.96 1.11 7.23
N ILE A 317 -25.57 2.38 7.36
CA ILE A 317 -26.34 3.43 8.02
C ILE A 317 -26.15 4.76 7.27
N VAL A 318 -27.09 5.69 7.43
CA VAL A 318 -26.96 7.06 6.95
C VAL A 318 -26.46 7.95 8.08
N ILE A 319 -25.31 8.61 7.92
CA ILE A 319 -24.75 9.60 8.86
C ILE A 319 -24.46 10.88 8.10
N ASP A 320 -25.02 12.01 8.53
CA ASP A 320 -24.86 13.32 7.88
C ASP A 320 -25.15 13.28 6.36
N ASP A 321 -26.26 12.66 5.95
CA ASP A 321 -26.64 12.45 4.55
C ASP A 321 -25.64 11.62 3.69
N ARG A 322 -24.77 10.85 4.35
CA ARG A 322 -23.81 9.93 3.73
C ARG A 322 -24.13 8.49 4.05
N ASN A 323 -24.10 7.62 3.03
CA ASN A 323 -24.25 6.19 3.20
C ASN A 323 -22.93 5.60 3.68
N LEU A 324 -22.88 5.17 4.94
CA LEU A 324 -21.72 4.52 5.52
C LEU A 324 -21.96 3.01 5.58
N SER A 325 -21.09 2.25 4.95
CA SER A 325 -21.03 0.79 4.98
C SER A 325 -19.81 0.35 5.76
N VAL A 326 -19.99 -0.49 6.77
CA VAL A 326 -18.92 -1.06 7.59
C VAL A 326 -18.90 -2.57 7.42
N ILE A 327 -17.78 -3.08 6.92
CA ILE A 327 -17.55 -4.50 6.70
C ILE A 327 -16.71 -5.02 7.87
N ASP A 328 -17.35 -5.78 8.78
CA ASP A 328 -16.66 -6.53 9.82
C ASP A 328 -16.19 -7.86 9.25
N THR A 329 -14.92 -8.18 9.51
CA THR A 329 -14.28 -9.37 8.96
C THR A 329 -13.88 -10.34 10.06
N PRO A 330 -13.76 -11.64 9.77
CA PRO A 330 -13.10 -12.58 10.67
C PRO A 330 -11.65 -12.16 10.94
N GLY A 331 -11.07 -12.70 12.00
CA GLY A 331 -9.63 -12.51 12.24
C GLY A 331 -8.80 -13.22 11.16
N PHE A 332 -8.34 -12.46 10.17
CA PHE A 332 -7.60 -12.98 9.00
C PHE A 332 -6.22 -13.56 9.33
N PHE A 333 -5.70 -13.35 10.55
CA PHE A 333 -4.27 -13.51 10.82
C PHE A 333 -3.95 -14.29 12.11
N GLY A 334 -4.86 -15.16 12.54
CA GLY A 334 -4.62 -16.14 13.61
C GLY A 334 -4.47 -17.57 13.09
N ASN A 335 -4.10 -18.52 13.96
CA ASN A 335 -3.94 -19.95 13.63
C ASN A 335 -5.27 -20.72 13.48
N THR A 336 -6.40 -20.04 13.33
CA THR A 336 -7.74 -20.63 13.44
C THR A 336 -8.43 -20.91 12.10
N LEU A 337 -7.99 -20.29 11.00
CA LEU A 337 -8.56 -20.50 9.66
C LEU A 337 -7.55 -21.22 8.75
N SER A 338 -8.05 -22.13 7.90
CA SER A 338 -7.26 -22.69 6.80
C SER A 338 -6.98 -21.63 5.72
N GLU A 339 -5.97 -21.86 4.87
CA GLU A 339 -5.64 -20.94 3.77
C GLU A 339 -6.84 -20.72 2.82
N GLU A 340 -7.65 -21.76 2.58
CA GLU A 340 -8.86 -21.65 1.75
C GLU A 340 -9.97 -20.85 2.45
N GLN A 341 -10.20 -21.07 3.74
CA GLN A 341 -11.15 -20.27 4.51
C GLN A 341 -10.73 -18.81 4.53
N LEU A 342 -9.45 -18.56 4.71
CA LEU A 342 -8.88 -17.22 4.69
C LEU A 342 -9.08 -16.55 3.32
N ALA A 343 -8.78 -17.25 2.24
CA ALA A 343 -9.03 -16.79 0.88
C ALA A 343 -10.50 -16.44 0.66
N ARG A 344 -11.43 -17.28 1.16
CA ARG A 344 -12.87 -17.07 1.01
C ARG A 344 -13.34 -15.83 1.73
N GLU A 345 -12.78 -15.54 2.90
CA GLU A 345 -13.12 -14.33 3.65
C GLU A 345 -12.53 -13.07 3.01
N PHE A 346 -11.31 -13.14 2.45
CA PHE A 346 -10.79 -12.03 1.63
C PHE A 346 -11.66 -11.79 0.38
N ALA A 347 -12.12 -12.87 -0.27
CA ALA A 347 -13.02 -12.74 -1.41
C ALA A 347 -14.35 -12.08 -0.98
N ARG A 348 -14.94 -12.54 0.14
CA ARG A 348 -16.18 -11.96 0.67
C ARG A 348 -16.01 -10.48 1.02
N SER A 349 -14.92 -10.09 1.67
CA SER A 349 -14.70 -8.69 2.02
C SER A 349 -14.57 -7.80 0.78
N VAL A 350 -13.85 -8.25 -0.27
CA VAL A 350 -13.78 -7.53 -1.57
C VAL A 350 -15.18 -7.42 -2.20
N TYR A 351 -15.94 -8.51 -2.22
CA TYR A 351 -17.26 -8.54 -2.84
C TYR A 351 -18.26 -7.62 -2.12
N LEU A 352 -18.25 -7.60 -0.79
CA LEU A 352 -19.13 -6.76 0.03
C LEU A 352 -18.75 -5.27 0.01
N SER A 353 -17.50 -4.95 -0.33
CA SER A 353 -17.02 -3.57 -0.38
C SER A 353 -16.83 -3.03 -1.80
N ALA A 354 -17.23 -3.77 -2.83
CA ALA A 354 -17.33 -3.28 -4.19
C ALA A 354 -18.26 -2.03 -4.26
N PRO A 355 -17.90 -0.96 -4.99
CA PRO A 355 -16.85 -0.89 -6.00
C PRO A 355 -15.43 -0.63 -5.48
N GLY A 356 -15.24 -0.43 -4.19
CA GLY A 356 -13.94 -0.18 -3.56
C GLY A 356 -14.05 0.35 -2.14
N VAL A 357 -12.89 0.52 -1.49
CA VAL A 357 -12.79 0.79 -0.04
C VAL A 357 -12.27 2.19 0.21
N HIS A 358 -13.00 2.97 1.00
CA HIS A 358 -12.59 4.32 1.37
C HIS A 358 -11.55 4.31 2.50
N ALA A 359 -11.68 3.37 3.44
CA ALA A 359 -10.67 3.17 4.47
C ALA A 359 -10.63 1.72 4.94
N PHE A 360 -9.41 1.21 5.09
CA PHE A 360 -9.13 0.01 5.87
C PHE A 360 -8.77 0.43 7.29
N LEU A 361 -9.49 -0.04 8.30
CA LEU A 361 -9.14 0.20 9.70
C LEU A 361 -8.42 -1.04 10.24
N PHE A 362 -7.12 -0.91 10.48
CA PHE A 362 -6.33 -1.98 11.08
C PHE A 362 -6.43 -1.90 12.60
N VAL A 363 -7.27 -2.74 13.18
CA VAL A 363 -7.65 -2.70 14.59
C VAL A 363 -6.61 -3.40 15.46
N VAL A 364 -6.04 -2.65 16.41
CA VAL A 364 -5.01 -3.13 17.34
C VAL A 364 -5.36 -2.71 18.77
N PRO A 365 -5.33 -3.61 19.76
CA PRO A 365 -5.40 -3.22 21.17
C PRO A 365 -4.22 -2.33 21.54
N PHE A 366 -4.46 -1.24 22.26
CA PHE A 366 -3.36 -0.45 22.80
C PHE A 366 -2.41 -1.33 23.66
N GLY A 367 -1.11 -1.05 23.57
CA GLY A 367 -0.06 -1.82 24.27
C GLY A 367 0.29 -3.20 23.69
N ARG A 368 -0.29 -3.60 22.55
CA ARG A 368 -0.05 -4.94 21.94
C ARG A 368 0.47 -4.92 20.50
N PHE A 369 1.14 -3.85 20.09
CA PHE A 369 1.72 -3.78 18.75
C PHE A 369 3.08 -4.47 18.70
N THR A 370 3.19 -5.53 17.91
CA THR A 370 4.40 -6.35 17.75
C THR A 370 4.79 -6.47 16.27
N GLU A 371 5.92 -7.13 15.98
CA GLU A 371 6.33 -7.44 14.60
C GLU A 371 5.26 -8.24 13.82
N GLN A 372 4.41 -8.99 14.53
CA GLN A 372 3.32 -9.72 13.90
C GLN A 372 2.30 -8.79 13.24
N GLU A 373 2.02 -7.62 13.80
CA GLU A 373 1.14 -6.62 13.21
C GLU A 373 1.75 -6.03 11.92
N GLU A 374 3.07 -5.79 11.91
CA GLU A 374 3.79 -5.36 10.69
C GLU A 374 3.74 -6.44 9.60
N ASP A 375 3.96 -7.70 9.96
CA ASP A 375 3.86 -8.85 9.05
C ASP A 375 2.48 -9.01 8.43
N ILE A 376 1.43 -8.76 9.22
CA ILE A 376 0.06 -8.76 8.74
C ILE A 376 -0.15 -7.71 7.65
N LEU A 377 0.27 -6.48 7.90
CA LEU A 377 0.14 -5.39 6.91
C LEU A 377 1.00 -5.65 5.67
N ASN A 378 2.16 -6.29 5.82
CA ASN A 378 2.97 -6.74 4.69
C ASN A 378 2.22 -7.78 3.83
N ARG A 379 1.44 -8.68 4.45
CA ARG A 379 0.58 -9.64 3.72
C ARG A 379 -0.58 -8.93 3.03
N VAL A 380 -1.23 -7.98 3.70
CA VAL A 380 -2.28 -7.13 3.09
C VAL A 380 -1.74 -6.43 1.84
N GLN A 381 -0.56 -5.81 1.93
CA GLN A 381 0.09 -5.14 0.79
C GLN A 381 0.45 -6.10 -0.36
N LYS A 382 0.70 -7.38 -0.07
CA LYS A 382 0.97 -8.39 -1.11
C LYS A 382 -0.30 -8.81 -1.84
N VAL A 383 -1.44 -8.87 -1.15
CA VAL A 383 -2.74 -9.27 -1.73
C VAL A 383 -3.40 -8.10 -2.47
N PHE A 384 -3.44 -6.92 -1.85
CA PHE A 384 -4.07 -5.70 -2.37
C PHE A 384 -3.06 -4.74 -3.03
N GLY A 385 -1.86 -5.22 -3.34
CA GLY A 385 -0.84 -4.39 -3.97
C GLY A 385 -0.28 -3.24 -3.10
N GLY A 386 0.73 -2.56 -3.65
CA GLY A 386 1.54 -1.58 -2.91
C GLY A 386 0.80 -0.33 -2.43
N ASN A 387 -0.32 0.03 -3.06
CA ASN A 387 -1.05 1.25 -2.76
C ASN A 387 -2.07 1.10 -1.63
N VAL A 388 -2.42 -0.12 -1.20
CA VAL A 388 -3.45 -0.34 -0.17
C VAL A 388 -3.16 0.36 1.14
N LEU A 389 -1.88 0.42 1.56
CA LEU A 389 -1.48 1.05 2.82
C LEU A 389 -1.78 2.56 2.85
N LYS A 390 -1.89 3.21 1.68
CA LYS A 390 -2.32 4.62 1.58
C LYS A 390 -3.79 4.82 1.90
N HIS A 391 -4.55 3.76 2.11
CA HIS A 391 -5.94 3.79 2.57
C HIS A 391 -6.12 3.08 3.92
N VAL A 392 -5.02 2.73 4.61
CA VAL A 392 -5.05 2.09 5.92
C VAL A 392 -4.88 3.15 7.02
N ILE A 393 -5.75 3.12 8.03
CA ILE A 393 -5.56 3.80 9.31
C ILE A 393 -5.32 2.73 10.38
N ILE A 394 -4.31 2.93 11.23
CA ILE A 394 -4.12 2.11 12.42
C ILE A 394 -5.13 2.55 13.49
N LEU A 395 -6.04 1.68 13.90
CA LEU A 395 -7.07 2.00 14.90
C LEU A 395 -6.72 1.33 16.24
N PHE A 396 -6.34 2.13 17.23
CA PHE A 396 -6.11 1.67 18.59
C PHE A 396 -7.43 1.57 19.36
N THR A 397 -7.69 0.40 19.95
CA THR A 397 -8.80 0.19 20.88
C THR A 397 -8.35 0.34 22.33
N TYR A 398 -9.30 0.38 23.26
CA TYR A 398 -9.08 0.67 24.69
C TYR A 398 -8.65 2.11 24.97
N GLY A 399 -9.18 3.08 24.20
CA GLY A 399 -8.94 4.51 24.42
C GLY A 399 -9.43 5.04 25.78
N ASP A 400 -10.22 4.26 26.52
CA ASP A 400 -10.57 4.54 27.92
C ASP A 400 -9.42 4.28 28.91
N GLU A 401 -8.41 3.51 28.51
CA GLU A 401 -7.31 3.09 29.38
C GLU A 401 -6.06 3.97 29.22
N CYS A 402 -6.04 4.91 28.27
CA CYS A 402 -4.86 5.74 27.95
C CYS A 402 -5.25 7.16 27.52
N ASP A 403 -4.51 8.16 27.99
CA ASP A 403 -4.64 9.53 27.47
C ASP A 403 -3.80 9.72 26.18
N LEU A 404 -4.06 10.82 25.46
CA LEU A 404 -3.36 11.14 24.21
C LEU A 404 -1.84 11.26 24.40
N ALA A 405 -1.40 11.84 25.52
CA ALA A 405 0.02 12.02 25.83
C ALA A 405 0.75 10.68 25.98
N THR A 406 0.13 9.72 26.66
CA THR A 406 0.63 8.35 26.82
C THR A 406 0.72 7.66 25.46
N VAL A 407 -0.29 7.81 24.62
CA VAL A 407 -0.31 7.19 23.29
C VAL A 407 0.81 7.74 22.40
N GLU A 408 0.98 9.06 22.36
CA GLU A 408 2.06 9.70 21.59
C GLU A 408 3.45 9.28 22.09
N SER A 409 3.64 9.19 23.41
CA SER A 409 4.89 8.73 24.02
C SER A 409 5.19 7.27 23.65
N GLU A 410 4.24 6.36 23.82
CA GLU A 410 4.39 4.93 23.50
C GLU A 410 4.66 4.69 22.01
N ILE A 411 3.94 5.39 21.13
CA ILE A 411 4.22 5.39 19.69
C ILE A 411 5.63 5.91 19.42
N GLY A 412 6.03 7.01 20.07
CA GLY A 412 7.34 7.63 19.92
C GLY A 412 8.50 6.70 20.30
N GLN A 413 8.29 5.80 21.26
CA GLN A 413 9.31 4.86 21.74
C GLN A 413 9.36 3.55 20.93
N ASN A 414 8.29 3.17 20.24
CA ASN A 414 8.21 1.91 19.51
C ASN A 414 8.58 2.07 18.02
N GLU A 415 9.79 1.67 17.64
CA GLU A 415 10.28 1.75 16.25
C GLU A 415 9.41 0.98 15.24
N VAL A 416 8.84 -0.16 15.62
CA VAL A 416 7.98 -0.96 14.74
C VAL A 416 6.70 -0.19 14.42
N VAL A 417 6.04 0.35 15.45
CA VAL A 417 4.82 1.16 15.31
C VAL A 417 5.10 2.40 14.46
N LYS A 418 6.21 3.11 14.71
CA LYS A 418 6.59 4.29 13.91
C LYS A 418 6.76 3.97 12.43
N ARG A 419 7.46 2.88 12.09
CA ARG A 419 7.63 2.44 10.70
C ARG A 419 6.28 2.14 10.05
N VAL A 420 5.39 1.45 10.74
CA VAL A 420 4.06 1.09 10.21
C VAL A 420 3.19 2.33 10.02
N ILE A 421 3.08 3.20 11.04
CA ILE A 421 2.27 4.43 10.98
C ILE A 421 2.75 5.33 9.83
N LYS A 422 4.06 5.43 9.60
CA LYS A 422 4.63 6.21 8.49
C LYS A 422 4.26 5.68 7.10
N ARG A 423 4.00 4.37 6.98
CA ARG A 423 3.55 3.73 5.73
C ARG A 423 2.04 3.82 5.52
N CYS A 424 1.29 4.12 6.58
CA CYS A 424 -0.16 4.22 6.61
C CYS A 424 -0.60 5.69 6.72
N GLN A 425 -1.90 5.95 6.81
CA GLN A 425 -2.45 7.30 6.97
C GLN A 425 -2.60 7.71 8.43
N GLY A 426 -1.57 7.43 9.22
CA GLY A 426 -1.57 7.71 10.64
C GLY A 426 -2.34 6.68 11.48
N TYR A 427 -2.81 7.13 12.63
CA TYR A 427 -3.57 6.33 13.58
C TYR A 427 -4.81 7.06 14.09
N HIS A 428 -5.72 6.32 14.69
CA HIS A 428 -6.91 6.84 15.38
C HIS A 428 -7.16 6.01 16.64
N ILE A 429 -7.86 6.56 17.63
CA ILE A 429 -8.07 5.90 18.93
C ILE A 429 -9.56 5.88 19.22
N PHE A 430 -10.08 4.71 19.60
CA PHE A 430 -11.47 4.52 19.98
C PHE A 430 -11.63 4.04 21.42
N ASN A 431 -12.62 4.63 22.10
CA ASN A 431 -13.22 4.10 23.30
C ASN A 431 -14.54 3.39 22.94
N ASN A 432 -14.44 2.09 22.67
CA ASN A 432 -15.58 1.26 22.29
C ASN A 432 -16.59 1.03 23.44
N ARG A 433 -16.29 1.47 24.68
CA ARG A 433 -17.24 1.40 25.80
C ARG A 433 -18.23 2.56 25.79
N ASN A 434 -17.92 3.63 25.07
CA ASN A 434 -18.76 4.82 25.00
C ASN A 434 -19.34 5.01 23.60
N LEU A 435 -20.43 4.29 23.30
CA LEU A 435 -21.15 4.40 22.02
C LEU A 435 -21.77 5.80 21.79
N ASN A 436 -21.99 6.57 22.86
CA ASN A 436 -22.59 7.90 22.81
C ASN A 436 -21.59 9.00 22.44
N ASP A 437 -20.30 8.74 22.57
CA ASP A 437 -19.27 9.66 22.07
C ASP A 437 -19.21 9.53 20.54
N ARG A 438 -20.02 10.36 19.88
CA ARG A 438 -20.03 10.46 18.42
C ARG A 438 -18.86 11.28 17.88
N GLN A 439 -18.19 12.08 18.71
CA GLN A 439 -17.08 12.92 18.28
C GLN A 439 -15.92 12.07 17.78
N GLN A 440 -15.58 10.97 18.48
CA GLN A 440 -14.54 10.04 18.02
C GLN A 440 -14.81 9.49 16.61
N VAL A 441 -16.10 9.28 16.27
CA VAL A 441 -16.54 8.79 14.95
C VAL A 441 -16.50 9.91 13.92
N THR A 442 -16.99 11.10 14.26
CA THR A 442 -16.91 12.29 13.40
C THR A 442 -15.46 12.60 13.03
N ASP A 443 -14.53 12.55 13.99
CA ASP A 443 -13.10 12.78 13.76
C ASP A 443 -12.49 11.72 12.83
N LEU A 444 -12.89 10.45 13.00
CA LEU A 444 -12.47 9.38 12.10
C LEU A 444 -12.97 9.62 10.67
N LEU A 445 -14.25 9.97 10.50
CA LEU A 445 -14.83 10.20 9.18
C LEU A 445 -14.20 11.42 8.49
N GLN A 446 -13.93 12.50 9.24
CA GLN A 446 -13.18 13.65 8.72
C GLN A 446 -11.78 13.25 8.27
N LYS A 447 -11.07 12.42 9.06
CA LYS A 447 -9.78 11.87 8.64
C LYS A 447 -9.91 11.09 7.33
N ILE A 448 -10.92 10.22 7.20
CA ILE A 448 -11.22 9.47 5.97
C ILE A 448 -11.48 10.38 4.77
N ASP A 449 -12.24 11.46 4.96
CA ASP A 449 -12.51 12.42 3.89
C ASP A 449 -11.23 13.15 3.46
N THR A 450 -10.35 13.51 4.40
CA THR A 450 -9.06 14.15 4.07
C THR A 450 -8.08 13.21 3.37
N MET A 451 -8.11 11.91 3.65
CA MET A 451 -7.28 10.91 2.95
C MET A 451 -7.71 10.73 1.50
N ASN A 452 -9.01 10.82 1.21
CA ASN A 452 -9.62 10.38 -0.04
C ASN A 452 -9.88 11.53 -1.04
N VAL A 453 -9.05 12.57 -1.06
CA VAL A 453 -9.09 13.61 -2.11
C VAL A 453 -8.96 13.00 -3.52
N ASN A 454 -8.40 11.78 -3.64
CA ASN A 454 -8.25 11.02 -4.88
C ASN A 454 -9.27 9.86 -5.08
N GLY A 455 -10.30 9.71 -4.23
CA GLY A 455 -11.30 8.64 -4.31
C GLY A 455 -11.06 7.45 -3.37
N TYR A 456 -11.63 6.29 -3.68
CA TYR A 456 -11.51 5.05 -2.88
C TYR A 456 -10.44 4.10 -3.44
N TYR A 457 -9.90 3.22 -2.60
CA TYR A 457 -9.06 2.11 -3.03
C TYR A 457 -9.86 1.16 -3.93
N THR A 458 -9.36 0.89 -5.12
CA THR A 458 -9.90 -0.10 -6.05
C THR A 458 -8.78 -0.73 -6.87
N ASP A 459 -9.02 -1.95 -7.34
CA ASP A 459 -8.14 -2.67 -8.25
C ASP A 459 -8.98 -3.58 -9.17
N GLU A 460 -8.30 -4.40 -9.96
CA GLU A 460 -8.94 -5.35 -10.88
C GLU A 460 -9.84 -6.37 -10.17
N MET A 461 -9.57 -6.73 -8.91
CA MET A 461 -10.41 -7.64 -8.13
C MET A 461 -11.76 -6.99 -7.80
N TYR A 462 -11.75 -5.70 -7.44
CA TYR A 462 -12.98 -4.94 -7.18
C TYR A 462 -13.82 -4.75 -8.44
N GLU A 463 -13.20 -4.40 -9.57
CA GLU A 463 -13.92 -4.33 -10.84
C GLU A 463 -14.56 -5.67 -11.22
N TRP A 464 -13.87 -6.77 -10.92
CA TRP A 464 -14.35 -8.08 -11.27
C TRP A 464 -15.49 -8.57 -10.39
N ALA A 465 -15.39 -8.30 -9.08
CA ALA A 465 -16.44 -8.54 -8.11
C ALA A 465 -17.74 -7.83 -8.51
N GLN A 466 -17.67 -6.58 -8.99
CA GLN A 466 -18.84 -5.85 -9.50
C GLN A 466 -19.51 -6.53 -10.70
N LYS A 467 -18.73 -7.12 -11.59
CA LYS A 467 -19.20 -7.62 -12.90
C LYS A 467 -19.71 -9.08 -12.85
N ASN A 468 -19.57 -9.79 -11.73
CA ASN A 468 -19.81 -11.23 -11.66
C ASN A 468 -20.52 -11.63 -10.36
N THR A 469 -21.15 -12.82 -10.33
CA THR A 469 -21.67 -13.38 -9.08
C THR A 469 -20.53 -13.76 -8.15
N PHE A 470 -20.83 -13.83 -6.84
CA PHE A 470 -19.85 -14.24 -5.84
C PHE A 470 -19.23 -15.61 -6.16
N GLU A 471 -20.00 -16.60 -6.63
CA GLU A 471 -19.48 -17.94 -6.94
C GLU A 471 -18.42 -17.89 -8.05
N LYS A 472 -18.69 -17.09 -9.09
CA LYS A 472 -17.78 -16.93 -10.22
C LYS A 472 -16.53 -16.14 -9.78
N PHE A 473 -16.71 -15.02 -9.08
CA PHE A 473 -15.60 -14.26 -8.52
C PHE A 473 -14.74 -15.11 -7.58
N TRP A 474 -15.35 -15.83 -6.64
CA TRP A 474 -14.69 -16.73 -5.70
C TRP A 474 -13.88 -17.82 -6.40
N TYR A 475 -14.46 -18.48 -7.41
CA TYR A 475 -13.78 -19.55 -8.14
C TYR A 475 -12.41 -19.11 -8.66
N TYR A 476 -12.32 -17.91 -9.22
CA TYR A 476 -11.06 -17.40 -9.74
C TYR A 476 -10.20 -16.70 -8.70
N PHE A 477 -10.79 -15.97 -7.76
CA PHE A 477 -10.05 -15.38 -6.63
C PHE A 477 -9.31 -16.46 -5.86
N LYS A 478 -9.95 -17.62 -5.64
CA LYS A 478 -9.30 -18.79 -5.02
C LYS A 478 -8.03 -19.19 -5.75
N GLN A 479 -8.05 -19.26 -7.08
CA GLN A 479 -6.87 -19.61 -7.88
C GLN A 479 -5.77 -18.56 -7.79
N PHE A 480 -6.14 -17.28 -7.86
CA PHE A 480 -5.19 -16.17 -7.68
C PHE A 480 -4.56 -16.18 -6.29
N PHE A 481 -5.37 -16.29 -5.24
CA PHE A 481 -4.92 -16.28 -3.87
C PHE A 481 -3.99 -17.46 -3.55
N ILE A 482 -4.34 -18.67 -4.00
CA ILE A 482 -3.47 -19.85 -3.86
C ILE A 482 -2.14 -19.62 -4.58
N ALA A 483 -2.16 -19.14 -5.82
CA ALA A 483 -0.93 -18.84 -6.57
C ALA A 483 -0.06 -17.77 -5.89
N VAL A 484 -0.66 -16.72 -5.31
CA VAL A 484 0.07 -15.70 -4.53
C VAL A 484 0.68 -16.31 -3.27
N VAL A 485 -0.08 -17.11 -2.52
CA VAL A 485 0.43 -17.79 -1.32
C VAL A 485 1.57 -18.75 -1.65
N GLU A 486 1.42 -19.55 -2.70
CA GLU A 486 2.46 -20.49 -3.17
C GLU A 486 3.72 -19.75 -3.62
N TYR A 487 3.58 -18.70 -4.45
CA TYR A 487 4.69 -17.86 -4.88
C TYR A 487 5.45 -17.24 -3.69
N LEU A 488 4.72 -16.74 -2.69
CA LEU A 488 5.33 -16.18 -1.49
C LEU A 488 6.02 -17.25 -0.65
N ARG A 489 5.43 -18.44 -0.54
CA ARG A 489 6.04 -19.58 0.15
C ARG A 489 7.34 -20.01 -0.51
N GLU A 490 7.38 -20.08 -1.84
CA GLU A 490 8.59 -20.38 -2.61
C GLU A 490 9.67 -19.32 -2.43
N LYS A 491 9.32 -18.03 -2.49
CA LYS A 491 10.28 -16.93 -2.28
C LYS A 491 10.84 -16.87 -0.86
N ILE A 492 10.02 -17.14 0.15
CA ILE A 492 10.50 -17.22 1.54
C ILE A 492 11.44 -18.40 1.70
N ASN A 493 11.13 -19.54 1.09
CA ASN A 493 11.96 -20.74 1.13
C ASN A 493 13.28 -20.55 0.35
N SER A 494 13.26 -19.85 -0.79
CA SER A 494 14.47 -19.55 -1.57
C SER A 494 15.37 -18.57 -0.83
N PHE A 495 14.81 -17.51 -0.25
CA PHE A 495 15.54 -16.53 0.55
C PHE A 495 16.14 -17.15 1.81
N SER A 496 15.38 -18.03 2.49
CA SER A 496 15.89 -18.78 3.65
C SER A 496 17.02 -19.75 3.28
N ARG A 497 16.96 -20.38 2.10
CA ARG A 497 18.05 -21.23 1.58
C ARG A 497 19.29 -20.42 1.20
N GLU A 498 19.12 -19.24 0.60
CA GLU A 498 20.21 -18.32 0.29
C GLU A 498 20.88 -17.79 1.57
N LEU A 499 20.09 -17.41 2.59
CA LEU A 499 20.63 -17.01 3.90
C LEU A 499 21.41 -18.15 4.57
N PHE A 500 20.89 -19.38 4.48
CA PHE A 500 21.53 -20.58 5.03
C PHE A 500 22.82 -20.95 4.28
N GLN A 501 22.87 -20.70 2.97
CA GLN A 501 24.09 -20.87 2.17
C GLN A 501 25.11 -19.78 2.50
N GLN A 502 24.70 -18.52 2.63
CA GLN A 502 25.60 -17.41 3.00
C GLN A 502 26.19 -17.56 4.40
N THR A 503 25.43 -18.05 5.38
CA THR A 503 25.94 -18.33 6.74
C THR A 503 26.91 -19.52 6.78
N ARG A 504 26.73 -20.52 5.91
CA ARG A 504 27.67 -21.65 5.75
C ARG A 504 29.01 -21.27 5.09
N PHE A 505 29.05 -20.16 4.33
CA PHE A 505 30.29 -19.59 3.81
C PHE A 505 31.00 -18.68 4.82
N ALA A 506 30.27 -18.04 5.74
CA ALA A 506 30.84 -17.18 6.78
C ALA A 506 31.44 -17.97 7.96
N TYR A 507 30.91 -19.15 8.25
CA TYR A 507 31.40 -20.05 9.28
C TYR A 507 31.62 -21.42 8.62
N GLY A 508 32.88 -21.73 8.28
CA GLY A 508 33.23 -23.01 7.64
C GLY A 508 32.76 -24.24 8.42
N PRO A 509 32.78 -25.45 7.81
CA PRO A 509 32.25 -26.65 8.44
C PRO A 509 32.98 -26.92 9.76
N VAL A 510 32.18 -27.06 10.84
CA VAL A 510 32.63 -27.47 12.17
C VAL A 510 33.11 -28.92 12.16
#